data_AF-A0A2K0U8B7-F1
#
_entry.id   AF-A0A2K0U8B7-F1
#
_cell.length_a   1.000
_cell.length_b   1.000
_cell.length_c   1.000
_cell.angle_alpha   90.00
_cell.angle_beta   90.00
_cell.angle_gamma   90.00
#
_symmetry.space_group_name_H-M   'P 1'
#
loop_
_entity.id
_entity.type
_entity.pdbx_description
1 polymer ?
#
loop_
_entity_poly.entity_id
_entity_poly.type
_entity_poly.pdbx_seq_one_letter_code
_entity_poly.pdbx_strand_id
1 'polypeptide(L)' 'MYRWGDGFGGKEGMRIIQAGIIDDKSALDNLRPALEMFIEDRVKWISAVEGLAQHEGMPPP' A
#
# COMPACT_ATOMS: atom_id res chain seq x y z
N MET A 1 6.84 -6.79 8.30
CA MET A 1 6.57 -6.00 9.53
C MET A 1 5.16 -5.44 9.42
N TYR A 2 4.37 -5.40 10.50
CA TYR A 2 3.03 -4.78 10.49
C TYR A 2 2.90 -3.70 11.57
N ARG A 3 2.08 -2.69 11.29
CA ARG A 3 1.70 -1.64 12.25
C ARG A 3 0.21 -1.32 12.14
N TRP A 4 -0.32 -0.68 13.17
CA TRP A 4 -1.68 -0.13 13.22
C TRP A 4 -1.59 1.36 13.59
N GLY A 5 -2.63 2.13 13.30
CA GLY A 5 -2.71 3.54 13.63
C GLY A 5 -4.16 3.99 13.76
N ASP A 6 -4.40 5.05 14.52
CA ASP A 6 -5.76 5.51 14.84
C ASP A 6 -6.52 5.97 13.59
N GLY A 7 -5.82 6.58 12.62
CA GLY A 7 -6.38 6.92 11.30
C GLY A 7 -6.84 5.72 10.46
N PHE A 8 -6.52 4.50 10.89
CA PHE A 8 -6.91 3.24 10.26
C PHE A 8 -7.82 2.38 11.14
N GLY A 9 -8.47 2.95 12.16
CA GLY A 9 -9.37 2.23 13.07
C GLY A 9 -8.66 1.57 14.27
N GLY A 10 -7.43 1.98 14.57
CA GLY A 10 -6.72 1.57 15.77
C GLY A 10 -6.37 0.07 15.77
N LYS A 11 -6.29 -0.52 16.97
CA LYS A 11 -5.93 -1.93 17.13
C LYS A 11 -6.92 -2.91 16.49
N GLU A 12 -8.17 -2.54 16.24
CA GLU A 12 -9.15 -3.44 15.63
C GLU A 12 -9.44 -3.10 14.15
N GLY A 13 -8.79 -2.05 13.62
CA GLY A 13 -8.97 -1.60 12.25
C GLY A 13 -7.99 -2.21 11.25
N MET A 14 -7.77 -1.50 10.15
CA MET A 14 -6.91 -1.93 9.07
C MET A 14 -5.45 -2.08 9.50
N ARG A 15 -4.76 -3.04 8.90
CA ARG A 15 -3.33 -3.29 9.13
C ARG A 15 -2.51 -2.71 8.02
N ILE A 16 -1.43 -2.02 8.39
CA ILE A 16 -0.43 -1.56 7.45
C ILE A 16 0.67 -2.62 7.43
N ILE A 17 0.81 -3.31 6.30
CA ILE A 17 1.81 -4.36 6.10
C ILE A 17 2.95 -3.79 5.26
N GLN A 18 4.16 -3.79 5.82
CA GLN A 18 5.37 -3.60 5.02
C GLN A 18 5.78 -4.96 4.48
N ALA A 19 5.39 -5.22 3.23
CA ALA A 19 5.76 -6.37 2.44
C ALA A 19 7.23 -6.23 2.00
N GLY A 20 8.16 -6.43 2.93
CA GLY A 20 9.60 -6.32 2.65
C GLY A 20 10.08 -7.36 1.66
N ILE A 21 9.64 -8.62 1.82
CA ILE A 21 9.74 -9.71 0.85
C ILE A 21 8.54 -10.62 1.15
N ILE A 22 7.59 -10.73 0.24
CA ILE A 22 6.58 -11.79 0.27
C ILE A 22 7.15 -12.92 -0.56
N ASP A 23 7.50 -14.03 0.07
CA ASP A 23 8.09 -15.23 -0.56
C ASP A 23 7.02 -16.26 -0.99
N ASP A 24 5.74 -15.91 -0.87
CA ASP A 24 4.62 -16.71 -1.32
C ASP A 24 4.12 -16.24 -2.70
N LYS A 25 4.28 -17.10 -3.71
CA LYS A 25 3.82 -16.83 -5.08
C LYS A 25 2.32 -16.57 -5.15
N SER A 26 1.51 -17.35 -4.44
CA SER A 26 0.06 -17.20 -4.47
C SER A 26 -0.38 -15.86 -3.88
N ALA A 27 0.32 -15.37 -2.85
CA ALA A 27 0.08 -14.05 -2.30
C ALA A 27 0.47 -12.94 -3.30
N LEU A 28 1.61 -13.07 -4.00
CA LEU A 28 2.00 -12.10 -5.04
C LEU A 28 1.03 -12.07 -6.22
N ASP A 29 0.48 -13.22 -6.61
CA ASP A 29 -0.48 -13.32 -7.71
C ASP A 29 -1.87 -12.74 -7.32
N ASN A 30 -2.29 -12.90 -6.05
CA ASN A 30 -3.66 -12.58 -5.61
C ASN A 30 -3.79 -11.28 -4.79
N LEU A 31 -2.71 -10.77 -4.20
CA LEU A 31 -2.71 -9.57 -3.34
C LEU A 31 -2.05 -8.37 -4.02
N ARG A 32 -2.10 -8.32 -5.37
CA ARG A 32 -1.59 -7.17 -6.13
C ARG A 32 -2.33 -5.90 -5.67
N PRO A 33 -1.62 -4.83 -5.30
CA PRO A 33 -2.25 -3.57 -4.94
C PRO A 33 -3.00 -2.98 -6.14
N ALA A 34 -4.12 -2.30 -5.88
CA ALA A 34 -4.91 -1.61 -6.91
C ALA A 34 -4.54 -0.12 -7.05
N LEU A 35 -3.87 0.45 -6.05
CA LEU A 35 -3.70 1.89 -5.90
C LEU A 35 -2.36 2.22 -5.23
N GLU A 36 -1.70 3.24 -5.76
CA GLU A 36 -0.65 3.99 -5.07
C GLU A 36 -1.21 5.31 -4.52
N MET A 37 -0.92 5.57 -3.24
CA MET A 37 -1.38 6.75 -2.51
C MET A 37 -0.17 7.65 -2.18
N PHE A 38 -0.40 8.94 -1.98
CA PHE A 38 0.64 9.94 -1.70
C PHE A 38 1.72 10.01 -2.80
N ILE A 39 1.29 9.96 -4.07
CA ILE A 39 2.21 9.89 -5.23
C ILE A 39 3.12 11.12 -5.36
N GLU A 40 2.73 12.26 -4.78
CA GLU A 40 3.56 13.48 -4.77
C GLU A 40 4.84 13.31 -3.93
N ASP A 41 4.76 12.48 -2.88
CA ASP A 41 5.89 12.13 -2.02
C ASP A 41 6.73 10.97 -2.59
N ARG A 42 6.38 10.45 -3.78
CA ARG A 42 7.14 9.37 -4.41
C ARG A 42 8.58 9.80 -4.62
N VAL A 43 9.51 8.96 -4.17
CA VAL A 43 10.94 9.15 -4.41
C VAL A 43 11.19 9.18 -5.92
N LYS A 44 11.82 10.26 -6.41
CA LYS A 44 11.91 10.61 -7.85
C LYS A 44 12.50 9.52 -8.77
N TRP A 45 13.34 8.62 -8.25
CA TRP A 45 13.96 7.56 -9.05
C TRP A 45 13.13 6.26 -9.09
N ILE A 46 12.06 6.17 -8.29
CA ILE A 46 11.14 5.04 -8.29
C ILE A 46 10.04 5.33 -9.33
N SER A 47 9.87 4.41 -10.27
CA SER A 47 8.78 4.49 -11.25
C SER A 47 7.44 4.12 -10.63
N ALA A 48 6.36 4.65 -11.21
CA ALA A 48 5.02 4.15 -10.92
C ALA A 48 4.92 2.66 -11.27
N VAL A 49 4.16 1.90 -10.47
CA VAL A 49 3.81 0.52 -10.81
C VAL A 49 2.76 0.54 -11.90
N GLU A 50 3.05 -0.16 -13.00
CA GLU A 50 2.15 -0.23 -14.14
C GLU A 50 0.77 -0.77 -13.74
N GLY A 51 -0.28 -0.12 -14.22
CA GLY A 51 -1.67 -0.54 -14.04
C GLY A 51 -2.27 -0.24 -12.67
N LEU A 52 -1.55 0.39 -11.75
CA LEU A 52 -2.10 0.85 -10.47
C LEU A 52 -2.67 2.26 -10.64
N ALA A 53 -3.84 2.49 -10.03
CA ALA A 53 -4.36 3.85 -9.86
C ALA A 53 -3.36 4.70 -9.07
N GLN A 54 -3.41 6.02 -9.26
CA GLN A 54 -2.44 6.96 -8.72
C GLN A 54 -3.21 8.09 -8.01
N HIS A 55 -2.95 8.29 -6.72
CA HIS A 55 -3.66 9.28 -5.93
C HIS A 55 -2.72 10.10 -5.05
N GLU A 56 -2.88 11.42 -5.06
CA GLU A 56 -2.06 12.38 -4.30
C GLU A 56 -2.18 12.27 -2.78
N GLY A 57 -3.15 11.50 -2.24
CA GLY A 57 -3.36 11.39 -0.81
C GLY A 57 -4.18 10.17 -0.40
N MET A 58 -4.84 10.27 0.76
CA MET A 58 -5.78 9.24 1.21
C MET A 58 -7.07 9.31 0.40
N PRO A 59 -7.52 8.21 -0.24
CA PRO A 59 -8.83 8.15 -0.87
C PRO A 59 -9.95 8.38 0.15
N PRO A 60 -11.10 8.94 -0.28
CA PRO A 60 -12.29 8.98 0.56
C PRO A 60 -12.73 7.56 0.94
N PRO A 61 -13.39 7.41 2.12
CA PRO A 61 -13.89 6.13 2.61
C PRO A 61 -15.00 5.53 1.74
#